data_AF-A0A7H2BD41-F1
#
_entry.id   AF-A0A7H2BD41-F1
#
_cell.length_a   1.000
_cell.length_b   1.000
_cell.length_c   1.000
_cell.angle_alpha   90.00
_cell.angle_beta   90.00
_cell.angle_gamma   90.00
#
_symmetry.space_group_name_H-M   'P 1'
#
loop_
_entity.id
_entity.type
_entity.pdbx_description
1 polymer ?
#
loop_
_entity_poly.entity_id
_entity_poly.type
_entity_poly.pdbx_seq_one_letter_code
_entity_poly.pdbx_strand_id
1 'polypeptide(L)'
;MTAKRWGGSFPYLLPAQDASARILGTLVFVDATAWAQVSAALDELEDTDPAHPEHDDNLYNRVLHEVETTDGTTHTAWVYIPPAKNHASLRKQYAVIGGEWR
;
A
#
# COMPACT_ATOMS: atom_id res chain seq x y z
N MET A 1 9.51 18.13 24.44
CA MET A 1 8.95 16.76 24.39
C MET A 1 9.50 16.10 23.16
N THR A 2 10.27 15.03 23.32
CA THR A 2 10.94 14.35 22.21
C THR A 2 10.26 13.00 22.04
N ALA A 3 9.44 12.85 20.99
CA ALA A 3 8.88 11.56 20.63
C ALA A 3 9.90 10.82 19.77
N LYS A 4 10.73 9.99 20.42
CA LYS A 4 11.53 8.96 19.75
C LYS A 4 10.66 7.71 19.66
N ARG A 5 10.04 7.45 18.50
CA ARG A 5 9.51 6.11 18.18
C ARG A 5 10.70 5.22 17.81
N TRP A 6 10.81 4.04 18.42
CA TRP A 6 11.75 2.98 18.01
C TRP A 6 10.92 1.70 17.91
N GLY A 7 10.92 1.02 16.76
CA GLY A 7 10.40 -0.36 16.62
C GLY A 7 9.40 -0.59 15.48
N GLY A 8 9.82 -1.28 14.43
CA GLY A 8 9.00 -1.84 13.34
C GLY A 8 8.98 -0.99 12.07
N SER A 9 9.76 -1.37 11.05
CA SER A 9 9.52 -0.90 9.69
C SER A 9 8.22 -1.54 9.20
N PHE A 10 7.22 -0.73 8.83
CA PHE A 10 6.06 -1.24 8.10
C PHE A 10 6.49 -1.77 6.73
N PRO A 11 5.81 -2.81 6.21
CA PRO A 11 6.18 -3.37 4.92
C PRO A 11 5.92 -2.37 3.79
N TYR A 12 6.73 -2.47 2.75
CA TYR A 12 6.48 -1.79 1.48
C TYR A 12 6.03 -2.83 0.45
N LEU A 13 4.94 -2.52 -0.25
CA LEU A 13 4.56 -3.25 -1.45
C LEU A 13 5.33 -2.67 -2.64
N LEU A 14 6.12 -3.49 -3.33
CA LEU A 14 6.84 -3.08 -4.52
C LEU A 14 6.40 -3.92 -5.72
N PRO A 15 6.41 -3.37 -6.95
CA PRO A 15 6.17 -4.15 -8.15
C PRO A 15 7.10 -5.36 -8.20
N ALA A 16 6.52 -6.53 -8.46
CA ALA A 16 7.29 -7.76 -8.53
C ALA A 16 8.29 -7.71 -9.70
N GLN A 17 9.48 -8.27 -9.49
CA GLN A 17 10.45 -8.52 -10.56
C GLN A 17 10.17 -9.86 -11.27
N ASP A 18 9.46 -10.76 -10.59
CA ASP A 18 9.02 -12.07 -11.11
C ASP A 18 7.48 -12.09 -11.17
N ALA A 19 6.95 -12.45 -12.33
CA ALA A 19 5.51 -12.59 -12.57
C ALA A 19 4.86 -13.70 -11.72
N SER A 20 5.63 -14.60 -11.10
CA SER A 20 5.15 -15.62 -10.19
C SER A 20 4.96 -15.12 -8.75
N ALA A 21 5.54 -13.96 -8.38
CA ALA A 21 5.43 -13.44 -7.04
C ALA A 21 3.98 -13.05 -6.71
N ARG A 22 3.53 -13.43 -5.51
CA ARG A 22 2.18 -13.14 -5.01
C ARG A 22 2.28 -12.56 -3.61
N ILE A 23 1.33 -11.68 -3.30
CA ILE A 23 1.16 -11.13 -1.95
C ILE A 23 -0.27 -11.42 -1.52
N LEU A 24 -0.40 -11.89 -0.29
CA LEU A 24 -1.64 -12.21 0.39
C LEU A 24 -2.01 -11.04 1.29
N GLY A 25 -3.30 -10.71 1.29
CA GLY A 25 -3.86 -9.64 2.09
C GLY A 25 -5.34 -9.86 2.32
N THR A 26 -6.02 -8.83 2.83
CA THR A 26 -7.46 -8.86 3.05
C THR A 26 -8.12 -7.82 2.16
N LEU A 27 -9.09 -8.23 1.36
CA LEU A 27 -9.96 -7.32 0.62
C LEU A 27 -11.05 -6.80 1.56
N VAL A 28 -11.11 -5.48 1.72
CA VAL A 28 -12.09 -4.81 2.60
C VAL A 28 -13.09 -4.04 1.74
N PHE A 29 -14.37 -4.31 1.95
CA PHE A 29 -15.46 -3.55 1.32
C PHE A 29 -15.93 -2.46 2.29
N VAL A 30 -15.90 -1.23 1.82
CA VAL A 30 -16.37 -0.06 2.56
C VAL A 30 -17.73 0.34 2.02
N ASP A 31 -18.67 0.64 2.92
CA ASP A 31 -19.97 1.16 2.53
C ASP A 31 -19.80 2.47 1.73
N ALA A 32 -20.56 2.61 0.63
CA ALA A 32 -20.43 3.76 -0.26
C ALA A 32 -20.70 5.10 0.45
N THR A 33 -21.56 5.13 1.47
CA THR A 33 -21.86 6.33 2.25
C THR A 33 -20.72 6.71 3.21
N ALA A 34 -19.90 5.73 3.60
CA ALA A 34 -18.74 5.93 4.48
C ALA A 34 -17.43 6.13 3.69
N TRP A 35 -17.42 5.84 2.39
CA TRP A 35 -16.20 5.81 1.58
C TRP A 35 -15.35 7.08 1.70
N ALA A 36 -15.96 8.26 1.55
CA ALA A 36 -15.23 9.52 1.59
C ALA A 36 -14.50 9.75 2.93
N GLN A 37 -15.13 9.36 4.04
CA GLN A 37 -14.53 9.47 5.37
C GLN A 37 -13.38 8.46 5.54
N VAL A 38 -13.61 7.21 5.13
CA VAL A 38 -12.61 6.14 5.27
C VAL A 38 -11.39 6.42 4.39
N SER A 39 -11.58 6.82 3.13
CA SER A 39 -10.47 7.14 2.24
C SER A 39 -9.66 8.33 2.75
N ALA A 40 -10.30 9.36 3.30
CA ALA A 40 -9.58 10.50 3.89
C ALA A 40 -8.75 10.09 5.11
N ALA A 41 -9.29 9.23 5.98
CA ALA A 41 -8.55 8.73 7.13
C ALA A 41 -7.36 7.84 6.73
N LEU A 42 -7.50 7.04 5.68
CA LEU A 42 -6.41 6.24 5.13
C LEU A 42 -5.36 7.12 4.44
N ASP A 43 -5.76 8.13 3.65
CA ASP A 43 -4.84 9.07 3.02
C ASP A 43 -4.05 9.87 4.08
N GLU A 44 -4.67 10.26 5.20
CA GLU A 44 -3.96 10.89 6.33
C GLU A 44 -2.98 9.92 7.01
N LEU A 45 -3.39 8.67 7.24
CA LEU A 45 -2.54 7.65 7.86
C LEU A 45 -1.29 7.33 7.03
N GLU A 46 -1.47 7.26 5.71
CA GLU A 46 -0.46 6.85 4.74
C GLU A 46 0.29 8.04 4.12
N ASP A 47 0.00 9.26 4.56
CA ASP A 47 0.57 10.52 4.09
C ASP A 47 0.53 10.64 2.55
N THR A 48 -0.70 10.52 2.03
CA THR A 48 -1.07 10.63 0.62
C THR A 48 -1.84 11.93 0.38
N ASP A 49 -1.45 12.73 -0.61
CA ASP A 49 -2.28 13.86 -1.07
C ASP A 49 -3.52 13.34 -1.80
N PRO A 50 -4.75 13.55 -1.29
CA PRO A 50 -5.97 13.08 -1.94
C PRO A 50 -6.25 13.78 -3.28
N ALA A 51 -5.70 14.97 -3.52
CA ALA A 51 -5.80 15.68 -4.80
C ALA A 51 -4.81 15.14 -5.84
N HIS A 52 -3.70 14.55 -5.39
CA HIS A 52 -2.67 13.94 -6.22
C HIS A 52 -2.31 12.55 -5.67
N PRO A 53 -3.24 11.57 -5.75
CA PRO A 53 -3.09 10.27 -5.09
C PRO A 53 -1.91 9.45 -5.63
N GLU A 54 -1.41 9.82 -6.81
CA GLU A 54 -0.19 9.28 -7.42
C GLU A 54 0.81 10.42 -7.64
N HIS A 55 1.64 10.71 -6.63
CA HIS A 55 2.64 11.75 -6.70
C HIS A 55 3.93 11.34 -5.97
N ASP A 56 5.05 11.80 -6.48
CA ASP A 56 6.36 11.41 -5.95
C ASP A 56 6.58 11.91 -4.51
N ASP A 57 5.93 12.99 -4.10
CA ASP A 57 6.12 13.58 -2.77
C ASP A 57 5.26 12.95 -1.67
N ASN A 58 4.34 12.05 -2.03
CA ASN A 58 3.59 11.27 -1.04
C ASN A 58 4.51 10.26 -0.34
N LEU A 59 4.18 9.85 0.89
CA LEU A 59 4.85 8.71 1.52
C LEU A 59 4.40 7.39 0.87
N TYR A 60 3.10 7.25 0.65
CA TYR A 60 2.49 6.22 -0.18
C TYR A 60 1.52 6.86 -1.19
N ASN A 61 1.42 6.26 -2.36
CA ASN A 61 0.42 6.54 -3.38
C ASN A 61 -0.78 5.61 -3.22
N ARG A 62 -1.97 6.14 -3.43
CA ARG A 62 -3.21 5.36 -3.54
C ARG A 62 -3.45 5.01 -5.01
N VAL A 63 -3.23 3.76 -5.36
CA VAL A 63 -3.34 3.23 -6.73
C VAL A 63 -4.45 2.18 -6.84
N LEU A 64 -5.00 2.01 -8.04
CA LEU A 64 -5.88 0.87 -8.34
C LEU A 64 -5.04 -0.35 -8.73
N HIS A 65 -5.35 -1.50 -8.15
CA HIS A 65 -4.75 -2.77 -8.50
C HIS A 65 -5.81 -3.84 -8.68
N GLU A 66 -5.59 -4.75 -9.63
CA GLU A 66 -6.37 -5.98 -9.75
C GLU A 66 -5.95 -6.98 -8.67
N VAL A 67 -6.91 -7.55 -7.96
CA VAL A 67 -6.69 -8.55 -6.90
C VAL A 67 -7.59 -9.76 -7.14
N GLU A 68 -7.06 -10.95 -6.88
CA GLU A 68 -7.80 -12.21 -6.93
C GLU A 68 -8.10 -12.67 -5.50
N THR A 69 -9.35 -13.01 -5.25
CA THR A 69 -9.79 -13.58 -3.97
C THR A 69 -9.65 -15.10 -3.96
N THR A 70 -9.75 -15.73 -2.80
CA THR A 70 -9.54 -17.18 -2.64
C THR A 70 -10.57 -18.04 -3.37
N ASP A 71 -11.70 -17.48 -3.79
CA ASP A 71 -12.70 -18.17 -4.62
C ASP A 71 -12.45 -18.02 -6.13
N GLY A 72 -11.37 -17.33 -6.53
CA GLY A 72 -11.00 -17.07 -7.91
C GLY A 72 -11.64 -15.81 -8.52
N THR A 73 -12.42 -15.04 -7.75
CA THR A 73 -13.02 -13.80 -8.24
C THR A 73 -12.02 -12.66 -8.25
N THR A 74 -11.98 -11.93 -9.37
CA THR A 74 -11.15 -10.75 -9.57
C THR A 74 -11.89 -9.47 -9.20
N HIS A 75 -11.22 -8.59 -8.47
CA HIS A 75 -11.70 -7.26 -8.11
C HIS A 75 -10.64 -6.20 -8.42
N THR A 76 -11.08 -4.97 -8.71
CA THR A 76 -10.19 -3.80 -8.64
C THR A 76 -10.30 -3.18 -7.26
N ALA A 77 -9.17 -2.98 -6.59
CA ALA A 77 -9.11 -2.42 -5.24
C ALA A 77 -8.07 -1.30 -5.15
N TRP A 78 -8.30 -0.38 -4.21
CA TRP A 78 -7.29 0.62 -3.85
C TRP A 78 -6.20 -0.02 -3.00
N VAL A 79 -4.95 0.33 -3.28
CA VAL A 79 -3.77 -0.14 -2.56
C VAL A 79 -2.82 1.03 -2.33
N TYR A 80 -2.18 1.07 -1.16
CA TYR A 80 -1.17 2.06 -0.82
C TYR A 80 0.23 1.50 -1.11
N ILE A 81 0.97 2.12 -2.02
CA ILE A 81 2.32 1.71 -2.41
C ILE A 81 3.28 2.91 -2.38
N PRO A 82 4.56 2.74 -2.03
CA PRO A 82 5.51 3.85 -2.09
C PRO A 82 5.61 4.40 -3.53
N PRO A 83 5.93 5.70 -3.72
CA PRO A 83 6.13 6.27 -5.03
C PRO A 83 7.26 5.59 -5.81
N ALA A 84 7.12 5.57 -7.15
CA ALA A 84 8.07 4.90 -8.04
C ALA A 84 9.51 5.37 -7.84
N LYS A 85 9.72 6.68 -7.56
CA LYS A 85 11.05 7.23 -7.28
C LYS A 85 11.77 6.54 -6.11
N ASN A 86 11.03 5.97 -5.16
CA ASN A 86 11.57 5.31 -3.97
C ASN A 86 11.85 3.82 -4.16
N HIS A 87 11.35 3.19 -5.22
CA HIS A 87 11.39 1.72 -5.35
C HIS A 87 12.81 1.14 -5.38
N ALA A 88 13.75 1.81 -6.05
CA ALA A 88 15.13 1.32 -6.17
C ALA A 88 15.90 1.39 -4.84
N SER A 89 15.73 2.49 -4.09
CA SER A 89 16.36 2.64 -2.78
C SER A 89 15.78 1.66 -1.77
N LEU A 90 14.45 1.48 -1.77
CA LEU A 90 13.77 0.53 -0.88
C LEU A 90 14.24 -0.92 -1.11
N ARG A 91 14.38 -1.37 -2.36
CA ARG A 91 14.92 -2.71 -2.67
C ARG A 91 16.36 -2.90 -2.18
N LYS A 92 17.17 -1.84 -2.18
CA LYS A 92 18.55 -1.89 -1.70
C LYS A 92 18.62 -1.90 -0.17
N GLN A 93 17.70 -1.20 0.48
CA GLN A 93 17.73 -0.95 1.91
C GLN A 93 17.06 -2.07 2.73
N TYR A 94 16.01 -2.69 2.19
CA TYR A 94 15.19 -3.66 2.93
C TYR A 94 15.22 -5.03 2.27
N ALA A 95 15.21 -6.07 3.10
CA ALA A 95 15.04 -7.44 2.62
C ALA A 95 13.61 -7.66 2.15
N VAL A 96 13.45 -8.46 1.09
CA VAL A 96 12.14 -8.96 0.69
C VAL A 96 11.69 -10.00 1.72
N ILE A 97 10.57 -9.72 2.37
CA ILE A 97 9.86 -10.72 3.16
C ILE A 97 8.91 -11.50 2.24
N GLY A 98 8.59 -12.74 2.60
CA GLY A 98 7.62 -13.56 1.85
C GLY A 98 6.28 -12.84 1.70
N GLY A 99 5.45 -13.31 0.76
CA GLY A 99 4.22 -12.65 0.34
C GLY A 99 3.10 -12.55 1.37
N GLU A 100 3.34 -12.77 2.65
CA GLU A 100 2.34 -12.59 3.70
C GLU A 100 2.97 -11.84 4.87
N TRP A 101 2.32 -10.75 5.27
CA TRP A 101 2.69 -9.98 6.46
C TRP A 101 1.60 -10.17 7.53
N ARG A 102 2.01 -10.56 8.75
CA ARG A 102 1.12 -10.78 9.90
C ARG A 102 1.67 -10.08 11.14
#